data_AF-A0A6G9YEV4-F1
#
_entry.id   AF-A0A6G9YEV4-F1
#
_cell.length_a   1.000
_cell.length_b   1.000
_cell.length_c   1.000
_cell.angle_alpha   90.00
_cell.angle_beta   90.00
_cell.angle_gamma   90.00
#
_symmetry.space_group_name_H-M   'P 1'
#
loop_
_entity.id
_entity.type
_entity.pdbx_description
1 polymer ?
#
loop_
_entity_poly.entity_id
_entity_poly.type
_entity_poly.pdbx_seq_one_letter_code
_entity_poly.pdbx_strand_id
1 'polypeptide(L)'
;MRRADFFAPATWADDNAADLDLGSMNPALVGSHIVIAGKAGDGYVLDAAHLGGISDLAPAFTGCRAFGAAAVADDVVYLPCSKGTAAVRIAADGSASVLWRATVSANGQPVLGAGHLWVTDWRSGTLYALDPATGAVVQQFSTGPLPHFAAPAVSGTNVVLGTMSGLASFTAQ
;
A
#
# COMPACT_ATOMS: atom_id res chain seq x y z
N MET A 1 -20.84 2.54 -20.05
CA MET A 1 -19.38 2.34 -19.97
C MET A 1 -18.99 1.11 -20.78
N ARG A 2 -17.79 1.09 -21.37
CA ARG A 2 -17.18 -0.12 -21.98
C ARG A 2 -15.75 -0.27 -21.46
N ARG A 3 -15.25 -1.50 -21.31
CA ARG A 3 -13.85 -1.75 -20.94
C ARG A 3 -12.92 -1.23 -22.04
N ALA A 4 -11.98 -0.34 -21.68
CA ALA A 4 -11.03 0.23 -22.61
C ALA A 4 -9.75 -0.61 -22.74
N ASP A 5 -9.24 -1.10 -21.61
CA ASP A 5 -8.05 -1.95 -21.52
C ASP A 5 -8.10 -2.79 -20.22
N PHE A 6 -7.16 -3.72 -20.03
CA PHE A 6 -6.97 -4.46 -18.78
C PHE A 6 -5.55 -5.01 -18.67
N PHE A 7 -5.16 -5.40 -17.45
CA PHE A 7 -3.94 -6.17 -17.18
C PHE A 7 -4.29 -7.42 -16.37
N ALA A 8 -3.59 -8.51 -16.65
CA ALA A 8 -3.56 -9.70 -15.82
C ALA A 8 -2.20 -10.41 -15.98
N PRO A 9 -1.55 -10.88 -14.90
CA PRO A 9 -0.42 -11.79 -15.02
C PRO A 9 -0.84 -13.06 -15.76
N ALA A 10 0.05 -13.72 -16.50
CA ALA A 10 -0.26 -14.99 -17.17
C ALA A 10 -0.80 -16.06 -16.21
N THR A 11 -0.41 -15.98 -14.94
CA THR A 11 -0.83 -16.85 -13.82
C THR A 11 -2.19 -16.50 -13.21
N TRP A 12 -2.88 -15.44 -13.68
CA TRP A 12 -4.05 -14.87 -12.98
C TRP A 12 -5.13 -15.89 -12.62
N ALA A 13 -5.33 -16.93 -13.43
CA ALA A 13 -6.35 -17.94 -13.21
C ALA A 13 -5.99 -18.83 -12.00
N ASP A 14 -4.74 -19.28 -11.94
CA ASP A 14 -4.22 -20.08 -10.83
C ASP A 14 -4.10 -19.23 -9.56
N ASP A 15 -3.66 -17.98 -9.70
CA ASP A 15 -3.58 -17.03 -8.59
C ASP A 15 -4.95 -16.83 -7.94
N ASN A 16 -5.99 -16.56 -8.73
CA ASN A 16 -7.35 -16.40 -8.21
C ASN A 16 -7.88 -17.70 -7.58
N ALA A 17 -7.60 -18.87 -8.19
CA ALA A 17 -8.00 -20.17 -7.63
C ALA A 17 -7.33 -20.45 -6.26
N ALA A 18 -6.15 -19.88 -6.02
CA ALA A 18 -5.35 -20.03 -4.81
C ALA A 18 -5.51 -18.87 -3.80
N ASP A 19 -6.44 -17.92 -4.00
CA ASP A 19 -6.59 -16.70 -3.18
C ASP A 19 -5.32 -15.83 -3.17
N LEU A 20 -4.66 -15.72 -4.33
CA LEU A 20 -3.49 -14.87 -4.59
C LEU A 20 -3.84 -13.62 -5.41
N ASP A 21 -5.12 -13.23 -5.40
CA ASP A 21 -5.71 -12.15 -6.19
C ASP A 21 -4.87 -10.87 -6.27
N LEU A 22 -4.62 -10.43 -7.51
CA LEU A 22 -3.99 -9.14 -7.78
C LEU A 22 -4.85 -7.96 -7.28
N GLY A 23 -6.17 -8.08 -7.36
CA GLY A 23 -7.14 -7.02 -7.01
C GLY A 23 -7.37 -6.82 -5.51
N SER A 24 -6.55 -7.41 -4.64
CA SER A 24 -6.64 -7.22 -3.19
C SER A 24 -6.09 -5.86 -2.72
N MET A 25 -5.28 -5.20 -3.54
CA MET A 25 -4.90 -3.79 -3.42
C MET A 25 -5.60 -2.96 -4.51
N ASN A 26 -5.87 -1.67 -4.27
CA ASN A 26 -6.18 -0.77 -5.38
C ASN A 26 -4.93 -0.42 -6.21
N PRO A 27 -5.08 -0.15 -7.52
CA PRO A 27 -3.99 0.44 -8.30
C PRO A 27 -3.62 1.83 -7.77
N ALA A 28 -2.33 2.17 -7.78
CA ALA A 28 -1.81 3.50 -7.43
C ALA A 28 -1.23 4.18 -8.67
N LEU A 29 -1.61 5.44 -8.92
CA LEU A 29 -1.06 6.22 -10.03
C LEU A 29 0.19 6.98 -9.57
N VAL A 30 1.32 6.76 -10.22
CA VAL A 30 2.60 7.44 -9.98
C VAL A 30 3.10 8.00 -11.31
N GLY A 31 2.97 9.31 -11.51
CA GLY A 31 3.21 9.95 -12.81
C GLY A 31 2.32 9.34 -13.90
N SER A 32 2.94 8.80 -14.96
CA SER A 32 2.26 8.09 -16.06
C SER A 32 2.13 6.58 -15.84
N HIS A 33 2.47 6.06 -14.66
CA HIS A 33 2.52 4.63 -14.38
C HIS A 33 1.47 4.23 -13.36
N ILE A 34 0.94 3.02 -13.49
CA ILE A 34 0.12 2.35 -12.48
C ILE A 34 0.99 1.34 -11.74
N VAL A 35 1.01 1.43 -10.41
CA VAL A 35 1.60 0.41 -9.55
C VAL A 35 0.52 -0.41 -8.90
N ILE A 36 0.65 -1.72 -8.95
CA ILE A 36 -0.27 -2.65 -8.28
C ILE A 36 0.48 -3.87 -7.75
N ALA A 37 0.09 -4.33 -6.57
CA ALA A 37 0.48 -5.61 -6.00
C ALA A 37 -0.77 -6.29 -5.45
N GLY A 38 -0.68 -7.58 -5.13
CA GLY A 38 -1.81 -8.31 -4.57
C GLY A 38 -1.41 -9.40 -3.59
N LYS A 39 -2.27 -10.40 -3.40
CA LYS A 39 -2.06 -11.46 -2.41
C LYS A 39 -0.88 -12.38 -2.77
N ALA A 40 -0.55 -12.51 -4.06
CA ALA A 40 0.64 -13.22 -4.55
C ALA A 40 1.96 -12.64 -3.99
N GLY A 41 2.01 -11.33 -3.76
CA GLY A 41 3.22 -10.65 -3.30
C GLY A 41 4.07 -10.02 -4.41
N ASP A 42 3.72 -10.30 -5.66
CA ASP A 42 4.32 -9.72 -6.85
C ASP A 42 3.75 -8.33 -7.14
N GLY A 43 4.64 -7.40 -7.49
CA GLY A 43 4.31 -6.02 -7.80
C GLY A 43 4.63 -5.67 -9.24
N TYR A 44 3.71 -4.98 -9.90
CA TYR A 44 3.77 -4.60 -11.30
C TYR A 44 3.76 -3.08 -11.45
N VAL A 45 4.51 -2.59 -12.43
CA VAL A 45 4.47 -1.20 -12.90
C VAL A 45 4.02 -1.24 -14.34
N LEU A 46 2.91 -0.57 -14.63
CA LEU A 46 2.23 -0.59 -15.92
C LEU A 46 2.21 0.81 -16.51
N ASP A 47 2.26 0.92 -17.84
CA ASP A 47 1.92 2.17 -18.52
C ASP A 47 0.42 2.43 -18.36
N ALA A 48 0.04 3.57 -17.79
CA ALA A 48 -1.36 3.92 -17.58
C ALA A 48 -2.15 4.06 -18.90
N ALA A 49 -1.47 4.30 -20.02
CA ALA A 49 -2.06 4.38 -21.35
C ALA A 49 -2.19 3.02 -22.05
N HIS A 50 -1.47 1.99 -21.58
CA HIS A 50 -1.47 0.65 -22.17
C HIS A 50 -1.19 -0.44 -21.12
N LEU A 51 -2.26 -1.10 -20.67
CA LEU A 51 -2.20 -2.06 -19.57
C LEU A 51 -1.69 -3.44 -20.00
N GLY A 52 -1.69 -3.76 -21.29
CA GLY A 52 -0.97 -4.91 -21.85
C GLY A 52 -1.70 -6.26 -21.81
N GLY A 53 -2.95 -6.33 -21.34
CA GLY A 53 -3.76 -7.55 -21.36
C GLY A 53 -3.24 -8.66 -20.45
N ILE A 54 -3.43 -9.92 -20.86
CA ILE A 54 -2.77 -11.06 -20.21
C ILE A 54 -1.30 -11.06 -20.61
N SER A 55 -0.38 -11.03 -19.65
CA SER A 55 1.02 -10.74 -19.90
C SER A 55 1.98 -11.65 -19.12
N ASP A 56 3.11 -11.99 -19.74
CA ASP A 56 4.28 -12.62 -19.12
C ASP A 56 5.25 -11.59 -18.50
N LEU A 57 4.79 -10.36 -18.28
CA LEU A 57 5.56 -9.30 -17.63
C LEU A 57 6.09 -9.79 -16.28
N ALA A 58 7.42 -9.74 -16.09
CA ALA A 58 8.03 -10.07 -14.82
C ALA A 58 7.66 -9.02 -13.74
N PRO A 59 7.52 -9.42 -12.47
CA PRO A 59 7.29 -8.47 -11.39
C PRO A 59 8.44 -7.49 -11.25
N ALA A 60 8.12 -6.20 -11.14
CA ALA A 60 9.08 -5.12 -10.91
C ALA A 60 9.67 -5.17 -9.49
N PHE A 61 8.93 -5.74 -8.54
CA PHE A 61 9.37 -6.04 -7.18
C PHE A 61 8.54 -7.18 -6.59
N THR A 62 9.06 -7.82 -5.55
CA THR A 62 8.39 -8.96 -4.88
C THR A 62 8.35 -8.78 -3.36
N GLY A 63 7.63 -9.69 -2.69
CA GLY A 63 7.54 -9.74 -1.24
C GLY A 63 6.55 -8.73 -0.64
N CYS A 64 5.62 -8.20 -1.44
CA CYS A 64 4.57 -7.30 -0.99
C CYS A 64 3.18 -7.94 -1.13
N ARG A 65 2.83 -8.87 -0.22
CA ARG A 65 1.47 -9.41 -0.16
C ARG A 65 0.53 -8.31 0.33
N ALA A 66 -0.16 -7.63 -0.58
CA ALA A 66 -0.79 -6.32 -0.37
C ALA A 66 -2.31 -6.38 -0.18
N PHE A 67 -2.85 -5.49 0.65
CA PHE A 67 -4.28 -5.39 0.92
C PHE A 67 -4.74 -3.94 1.09
N GLY A 68 -5.80 -3.53 0.41
CA GLY A 68 -6.38 -2.19 0.55
C GLY A 68 -5.68 -1.15 -0.31
N ALA A 69 -5.37 0.01 0.27
CA ALA A 69 -4.93 1.17 -0.49
C ALA A 69 -3.47 1.54 -0.26
N ALA A 70 -2.77 1.90 -1.33
CA ALA A 70 -1.46 2.52 -1.27
C ALA A 70 -1.57 4.06 -1.21
N ALA A 71 -0.57 4.69 -0.60
CA ALA A 71 -0.37 6.14 -0.67
C ALA A 71 0.71 6.47 -1.70
N VAL A 72 0.65 7.67 -2.27
CA VAL A 72 1.65 8.17 -3.23
C VAL A 72 2.09 9.57 -2.82
N ALA A 73 3.40 9.82 -2.88
CA ALA A 73 3.96 11.16 -2.88
C ALA A 73 5.06 11.23 -3.94
N ASP A 74 4.92 12.18 -4.86
CA ASP A 74 5.82 12.38 -5.99
C ASP A 74 6.06 11.08 -6.78
N ASP A 75 7.28 10.57 -6.77
CA ASP A 75 7.73 9.36 -7.45
C ASP A 75 7.73 8.12 -6.54
N VAL A 76 7.25 8.22 -5.30
CA VAL A 76 7.25 7.13 -4.31
C VAL A 76 5.83 6.66 -4.02
N VAL A 77 5.63 5.34 -4.10
CA VAL A 77 4.43 4.65 -3.63
C VAL A 77 4.72 3.90 -2.34
N TYR A 78 3.80 4.02 -1.38
CA TYR A 78 3.81 3.33 -0.09
C TYR A 78 2.76 2.23 -0.11
N LEU A 79 3.21 0.97 -0.09
CA LEU A 79 2.40 -0.20 -0.34
C LEU A 79 1.96 -0.88 0.97
N PRO A 80 0.68 -1.27 1.12
CA PRO A 80 0.15 -1.92 2.32
C PRO A 80 0.50 -3.42 2.38
N CYS A 81 1.79 -3.73 2.43
CA CYS A 81 2.26 -5.11 2.47
C CYS A 81 2.00 -5.73 3.85
N SER A 82 1.55 -7.00 3.88
CA SER A 82 1.12 -7.70 5.09
C SER A 82 2.18 -7.89 6.17
N LYS A 83 3.47 -7.85 5.81
CA LYS A 83 4.61 -7.93 6.76
C LYS A 83 5.10 -6.56 7.23
N GLY A 84 4.49 -5.48 6.77
CA GLY A 84 4.96 -4.11 7.00
C GLY A 84 5.04 -3.34 5.68
N THR A 85 4.67 -2.07 5.71
CA THR A 85 4.61 -1.17 4.55
C THR A 85 5.96 -1.11 3.84
N ALA A 86 5.95 -1.02 2.51
CA ALA A 86 7.14 -0.83 1.70
C ALA A 86 7.05 0.49 0.93
N ALA A 87 8.16 1.22 0.84
CA ALA A 87 8.28 2.34 -0.09
C ALA A 87 9.00 1.90 -1.35
N VAL A 88 8.42 2.19 -2.49
CA VAL A 88 8.98 1.89 -3.82
C VAL A 88 8.99 3.17 -4.63
N ARG A 89 10.17 3.54 -5.13
CA ARG A 89 10.31 4.63 -6.11
C ARG A 89 10.03 4.10 -7.51
N ILE A 90 9.29 4.86 -8.30
CA ILE A 90 9.01 4.63 -9.71
C ILE A 90 9.65 5.76 -10.52
N ALA A 91 10.67 5.46 -11.29
CA ALA A 91 11.30 6.43 -12.16
C ALA A 91 10.41 6.75 -13.38
N ALA A 92 10.74 7.83 -14.09
CA ALA A 92 10.00 8.27 -15.27
C ALA A 92 10.01 7.26 -16.43
N ASP A 93 10.97 6.34 -16.46
CA ASP A 93 11.05 5.24 -17.44
C ASP A 93 10.30 3.97 -17.01
N GLY A 94 9.61 4.01 -15.85
CA GLY A 94 8.86 2.89 -15.29
C GLY A 94 9.70 1.92 -14.45
N SER A 95 11.01 2.15 -14.30
CA SER A 95 11.85 1.33 -13.43
C SER A 95 11.47 1.52 -11.96
N ALA A 96 11.43 0.41 -11.20
CA ALA A 96 11.09 0.40 -9.80
C ALA A 96 12.31 0.12 -8.91
N SER A 97 12.43 0.84 -7.79
CA SER A 97 13.42 0.54 -6.75
C SER A 97 12.78 0.55 -5.38
N VAL A 98 12.89 -0.57 -4.65
CA VAL A 98 12.45 -0.62 -3.25
C VAL A 98 13.42 0.20 -2.40
N LEU A 99 12.91 1.25 -1.77
CA LEU A 99 13.71 2.14 -0.92
C LEU A 99 13.89 1.54 0.47
N TRP A 100 12.80 1.08 1.07
CA TRP A 100 12.79 0.45 2.39
C TRP A 100 11.55 -0.42 2.59
N ARG A 101 11.62 -1.29 3.61
CA ARG A 101 10.48 -2.03 4.16
C ARG A 101 10.43 -1.78 5.65
N ALA A 102 9.25 -1.46 6.18
CA ALA A 102 9.07 -1.28 7.61
C ALA A 102 9.44 -2.57 8.35
N THR A 103 10.15 -2.42 9.47
CA THR A 103 10.55 -3.55 10.33
C THR A 103 9.48 -3.91 11.37
N VAL A 104 8.41 -3.11 11.43
CA VAL A 104 7.20 -3.36 12.21
C VAL A 104 6.06 -3.80 11.30
N SER A 105 5.06 -4.46 11.87
CA SER A 105 3.86 -4.96 11.20
C SER A 105 2.88 -3.87 10.75
N ALA A 106 3.37 -2.67 10.39
CA ALA A 106 2.60 -1.57 9.81
C ALA A 106 1.98 -1.98 8.47
N ASN A 107 0.88 -2.72 8.52
CA ASN A 107 0.32 -3.52 7.44
C ASN A 107 -1.10 -3.09 7.01
N GLY A 108 -1.63 -2.05 7.64
CA GLY A 108 -2.84 -1.36 7.20
C GLY A 108 -2.59 -0.45 6.01
N GLN A 109 -3.60 0.34 5.67
CA GLN A 109 -3.60 1.24 4.52
C GLN A 109 -2.81 2.51 4.89
N PRO A 110 -1.64 2.78 4.27
CA PRO A 110 -0.85 3.96 4.57
C PRO A 110 -1.56 5.25 4.16
N VAL A 111 -1.42 6.30 4.98
CA VAL A 111 -1.84 7.66 4.65
C VAL A 111 -0.75 8.65 5.03
N LEU A 112 -0.41 9.54 4.10
CA LEU A 112 0.53 10.62 4.35
C LEU A 112 -0.18 11.84 4.94
N GLY A 113 0.41 12.43 5.97
CA GLY A 113 -0.09 13.66 6.58
C GLY A 113 0.69 14.03 7.82
N ALA A 114 0.67 15.31 8.21
CA ALA A 114 1.44 15.83 9.34
C ALA A 114 2.96 15.50 9.27
N GLY A 115 3.53 15.36 8.06
CA GLY A 115 4.95 15.00 7.87
C GLY A 115 5.28 13.52 8.08
N HIS A 116 4.29 12.66 8.30
CA HIS A 116 4.48 11.24 8.57
C HIS A 116 3.65 10.35 7.65
N LEU A 117 4.06 9.08 7.57
CA LEU A 117 3.28 8.01 6.98
C LEU A 117 2.56 7.25 8.10
N TRP A 118 1.25 7.42 8.19
CA TRP A 118 0.40 6.81 9.20
C TRP A 118 -0.07 5.44 8.73
N VAL A 119 0.21 4.41 9.53
CA VAL A 119 -0.13 3.03 9.19
C VAL A 119 -0.55 2.26 10.43
N THR A 120 -1.60 1.47 10.31
CA THR A 120 -2.06 0.59 11.39
C THR A 120 -1.33 -0.76 11.36
N ASP A 121 -1.12 -1.35 12.53
CA ASP A 121 -1.07 -2.80 12.71
C ASP A 121 -2.40 -3.20 13.34
N TRP A 122 -3.28 -3.74 12.50
CA TRP A 122 -4.64 -4.06 12.91
C TRP A 122 -4.71 -5.27 13.84
N ARG A 123 -3.69 -6.16 13.83
CA ARG A 123 -3.63 -7.34 14.69
C ARG A 123 -3.18 -6.98 16.10
N SER A 124 -2.11 -6.20 16.22
CA SER A 124 -1.61 -5.76 17.53
C SER A 124 -2.46 -4.64 18.13
N GLY A 125 -3.18 -3.90 17.28
CA GLY A 125 -3.91 -2.72 17.72
C GLY A 125 -2.97 -1.54 17.96
N THR A 126 -2.17 -1.20 16.95
CA THR A 126 -1.22 -0.08 17.03
C THR A 126 -1.37 0.82 15.82
N LEU A 127 -1.32 2.13 16.03
CA LEU A 127 -1.16 3.14 14.98
C LEU A 127 0.29 3.61 15.01
N TYR A 128 1.02 3.43 13.92
CA TYR A 128 2.38 3.92 13.76
C TYR A 128 2.39 5.20 12.93
N ALA A 129 3.22 6.16 13.33
CA ALA A 129 3.75 7.19 12.44
C ALA A 129 5.15 6.74 12.00
N LEU A 130 5.33 6.55 10.71
CA LEU A 130 6.62 6.21 10.11
C LEU A 130 7.23 7.45 9.46
N ASP A 131 8.55 7.57 9.55
CA ASP A 131 9.33 8.48 8.71
C ASP A 131 9.21 8.02 7.24
N PRO A 132 8.68 8.86 6.32
CA PRO A 132 8.47 8.43 4.94
C PRO A 132 9.77 8.14 4.16
N ALA A 133 10.90 8.72 4.56
CA ALA A 133 12.17 8.53 3.88
C ALA A 133 12.86 7.21 4.26
N THR A 134 12.63 6.72 5.48
CA THR A 134 13.39 5.60 6.07
C THR A 134 12.51 4.43 6.51
N GLY A 135 11.21 4.63 6.70
CA GLY A 135 10.30 3.64 7.28
C GLY A 135 10.47 3.43 8.78
N ALA A 136 11.29 4.25 9.45
CA ALA A 136 11.50 4.17 10.89
C ALA A 136 10.25 4.64 11.66
N VAL A 137 9.91 3.95 12.75
CA VAL A 137 8.83 4.39 13.65
C VAL A 137 9.29 5.64 14.40
N VAL A 138 8.57 6.74 14.23
CA VAL A 138 8.82 8.00 14.95
C VAL A 138 7.80 8.23 16.06
N GLN A 139 6.58 7.72 15.92
CA GLN A 139 5.55 7.71 16.96
C GLN A 139 4.74 6.42 16.89
N GLN A 140 4.16 6.01 18.01
CA GLN A 140 3.21 4.91 18.05
C GLN A 140 2.13 5.13 19.12
N PHE A 141 0.92 4.68 18.83
CA PHE A 141 -0.23 4.80 19.71
C PHE A 141 -0.93 3.45 19.83
N SER A 142 -1.31 3.08 21.06
CA SER A 142 -2.19 1.93 21.27
C SER A 142 -3.60 2.30 20.83
N THR A 143 -4.21 1.47 19.99
CA THR A 143 -5.59 1.66 19.51
C THR A 143 -6.55 0.63 20.09
N GLY A 144 -6.01 -0.46 20.67
CA GLY A 144 -6.74 -1.72 20.82
C GLY A 144 -7.00 -2.39 19.46
N PRO A 145 -7.62 -3.58 19.43
CA PRO A 145 -7.89 -4.30 18.18
C PRO A 145 -8.60 -3.40 17.14
N LEU A 146 -8.24 -3.56 15.87
CA LEU A 146 -8.81 -2.78 14.77
C LEU A 146 -9.49 -3.70 13.74
N PRO A 147 -10.48 -3.19 12.99
CA PRO A 147 -10.92 -3.89 11.79
C PRO A 147 -9.78 -3.98 10.77
N HIS A 148 -9.77 -5.05 9.97
CA HIS A 148 -8.67 -5.36 9.05
C HIS A 148 -8.39 -4.25 8.00
N PHE A 149 -9.37 -3.39 7.75
CA PHE A 149 -9.30 -2.31 6.75
C PHE A 149 -9.24 -0.92 7.38
N ALA A 150 -8.88 -0.81 8.67
CA ALA A 150 -8.78 0.47 9.36
C ALA A 150 -7.71 1.36 8.71
N ALA A 151 -8.15 2.43 8.06
CA ALA A 151 -7.32 3.47 7.48
C ALA A 151 -7.48 4.78 8.26
N PRO A 152 -6.40 5.46 8.62
CA PRO A 152 -6.48 6.76 9.26
C PRO A 152 -6.93 7.85 8.27
N ALA A 153 -7.63 8.86 8.77
CA ALA A 153 -7.82 10.13 8.08
C ALA A 153 -6.99 11.20 8.80
N VAL A 154 -6.26 12.03 8.04
CA VAL A 154 -5.34 13.01 8.60
C VAL A 154 -5.72 14.42 8.15
N SER A 155 -5.78 15.37 9.09
CA SER A 155 -6.03 16.79 8.82
C SER A 155 -5.25 17.65 9.81
N GLY A 156 -4.32 18.47 9.30
CA GLY A 156 -3.35 19.16 10.16
C GLY A 156 -2.55 18.14 10.97
N THR A 157 -2.54 18.27 12.30
CA THR A 157 -1.96 17.30 13.23
C THR A 157 -2.96 16.28 13.77
N ASN A 158 -4.25 16.37 13.39
CA ASN A 158 -5.26 15.43 13.87
C ASN A 158 -5.31 14.18 12.99
N VAL A 159 -5.27 13.01 13.63
CA VAL A 159 -5.36 11.70 13.00
C VAL A 159 -6.57 10.97 13.57
N VAL A 160 -7.56 10.68 12.74
CA VAL A 160 -8.80 10.00 13.13
C VAL A 160 -8.81 8.60 12.56
N LEU A 161 -9.18 7.61 13.36
CA LEU A 161 -9.18 6.20 12.98
C LEU A 161 -10.50 5.52 13.37
N GLY A 162 -11.04 4.71 12.47
CA GLY A 162 -12.11 3.77 12.78
C GLY A 162 -11.58 2.56 13.56
N THR A 163 -12.15 2.30 14.73
CA THR A 163 -11.78 1.19 15.63
C THR A 163 -12.94 0.21 15.78
N MET A 164 -12.73 -0.84 16.58
CA MET A 164 -13.79 -1.80 16.91
C MET A 164 -14.92 -1.22 17.78
N SER A 165 -14.75 -0.02 18.35
CA SER A 165 -15.69 0.62 19.27
C SER A 165 -16.17 2.01 18.83
N GLY A 166 -15.78 2.48 17.64
CA GLY A 166 -16.17 3.78 17.11
C GLY A 166 -15.01 4.52 16.45
N LEU A 167 -14.93 5.84 16.62
CA LEU A 167 -13.83 6.66 16.15
C LEU A 167 -12.87 6.98 17.31
N ALA A 168 -11.57 6.89 17.05
CA ALA A 168 -10.52 7.38 17.93
C ALA A 168 -9.76 8.53 17.27
N SER A 169 -9.35 9.52 18.05
CA SER A 169 -8.57 10.67 17.60
C SER A 169 -7.20 10.66 18.27
N PHE A 170 -6.16 10.93 17.50
CA PHE A 170 -4.77 11.03 17.92
C PHE A 170 -4.20 12.36 17.42
N THR A 171 -3.16 12.87 18.10
CA THR A 171 -2.48 14.10 17.70
C THR A 171 -1.04 13.79 17.35
N ALA A 172 -0.65 14.12 16.12
CA ALA A 172 0.72 14.07 15.65
C ALA A 172 1.58 15.06 16.46
N GLN A 173 2.71 14.57 16.98
CA GLN A 173 3.71 15.38 17.66
C GLN A 173 4.78 15.90 16.71
#